data_AF-A0A6H9RV73-F1
#
_entry.id   AF-A0A6H9RV73-F1
#
_cell.length_a   1.000
_cell.length_b   1.000
_cell.length_c   1.000
_cell.angle_alpha   90.00
_cell.angle_beta   90.00
_cell.angle_gamma   90.00
#
_symmetry.space_group_name_H-M   'P 1'
#
loop_
_entity.id
_entity.type
_entity.pdbx_description
1 polymer ?
#
loop_
_entity_poly.entity_id
_entity_poly.type
_entity_poly.pdbx_seq_one_letter_code
_entity_poly.pdbx_strand_id
1 'polypeptide(L)'
;ARARLSEISELFEFVSGSVDEILETSPELFKVRESAGNIFNLSQTLLDEASHLATAFENLAGGRSVNTIGGYVLGLLALMSIILIGLVMVRETNRQLHETAQKNERNQNAIMRLLDEIEDLADGDLTVTASVTEDFTGTIADSINYSVDQLRDLVATINLTAGQVAAAVQETQATAMHLAQASEHQAQQISEASTSINEMAQSIDQVSANAAESSAVAERSVEIANKGNEVV
;
A
#
# COMPACT_ATOMS: atom_id res chain seq x y z
N ALA A 1 56.20 -138.50 25.70
CA ALA A 1 57.05 -137.31 25.45
C ALA A 1 56.61 -136.50 24.23
N ARG A 2 56.38 -137.10 23.04
CA ARG A 2 55.95 -136.35 21.83
C ARG A 2 54.56 -135.69 21.90
N ALA A 3 53.57 -136.29 22.58
CA ALA A 3 52.20 -135.73 22.66
C ALA A 3 52.12 -134.42 23.48
N ARG A 4 52.84 -134.32 24.61
CA ARG A 4 52.86 -133.10 25.44
C ARG A 4 53.60 -131.93 24.77
N LEU A 5 54.55 -132.22 23.87
CA LEU A 5 55.26 -131.21 23.07
C LEU A 5 54.36 -130.62 21.97
N SER A 6 53.43 -131.41 21.41
CA SER A 6 52.43 -130.93 20.44
C SER A 6 51.42 -130.00 21.09
N GLU A 7 50.92 -130.36 22.27
CA GLU A 7 49.95 -129.56 23.05
C GLU A 7 50.56 -128.22 23.51
N ILE A 8 51.83 -128.23 23.93
CA ILE A 8 52.56 -126.99 24.25
C ILE A 8 52.79 -126.12 23.01
N SER A 9 53.07 -126.73 21.85
CA SER A 9 53.24 -125.97 20.60
C SER A 9 51.94 -125.31 20.14
N GLU A 10 50.81 -126.01 20.25
CA GLU A 10 49.49 -125.51 19.85
C GLU A 10 48.97 -124.42 20.80
N LEU A 11 49.18 -124.58 22.12
CA LEU A 11 48.93 -123.50 23.09
C LEU A 11 49.87 -122.30 22.85
N PHE A 12 51.14 -122.54 22.53
CA PHE A 12 52.08 -121.47 22.25
C PHE A 12 51.72 -120.72 20.96
N GLU A 13 51.25 -121.41 19.93
CA GLU A 13 50.79 -120.81 18.68
C GLU A 13 49.50 -119.98 18.88
N PHE A 14 48.53 -120.49 19.66
CA PHE A 14 47.34 -119.72 20.04
C PHE A 14 47.67 -118.49 20.89
N VAL A 15 48.55 -118.63 21.88
CA VAL A 15 49.00 -117.51 22.72
C VAL A 15 49.83 -116.53 21.90
N SER A 16 50.72 -117.00 21.03
CA SER A 16 51.51 -116.14 20.14
C SER A 16 50.63 -115.39 19.16
N GLY A 17 49.62 -116.03 18.56
CA GLY A 17 48.66 -115.37 17.67
C GLY A 17 47.77 -114.36 18.38
N SER A 18 47.30 -114.68 19.59
CA SER A 18 46.52 -113.74 20.42
C SER A 18 47.36 -112.56 20.90
N VAL A 19 48.64 -112.79 21.19
CA VAL A 19 49.61 -111.74 21.55
C VAL A 19 49.92 -110.88 20.33
N ASP A 20 50.12 -111.46 19.14
CA ASP A 20 50.30 -110.71 17.89
C ASP A 20 49.06 -109.86 17.57
N GLU A 21 47.84 -110.39 17.70
CA GLU A 21 46.61 -109.65 17.45
C GLU A 21 46.37 -108.51 18.46
N ILE A 22 46.71 -108.71 19.74
CA ILE A 22 46.70 -107.65 20.77
C ILE A 22 47.77 -106.60 20.46
N LEU A 23 48.96 -107.01 20.00
CA LEU A 23 50.02 -106.09 19.61
C LEU A 23 49.68 -105.32 18.32
N GLU A 24 48.93 -105.94 17.40
CA GLU A 24 48.46 -105.33 16.14
C GLU A 24 47.29 -104.34 16.36
N THR A 25 46.40 -104.62 17.32
CA THR A 25 45.25 -103.74 17.68
C THR A 25 45.53 -102.74 18.79
N SER A 26 46.60 -102.91 19.57
CA SER A 26 47.05 -101.95 20.58
C SER A 26 47.21 -100.51 20.04
N PRO A 27 47.84 -100.28 18.85
CA PRO A 27 47.89 -98.96 18.23
C PRO A 27 46.51 -98.33 17.97
N GLU A 28 45.49 -99.13 17.65
CA GLU A 28 44.12 -98.65 17.44
C GLU A 28 43.47 -98.21 18.76
N LEU A 29 43.65 -98.96 19.85
CA LEU A 29 43.15 -98.59 21.17
C LEU A 29 43.79 -97.30 21.71
N PHE A 30 45.08 -97.10 21.46
CA PHE A 30 45.75 -95.83 21.77
C PHE A 30 45.17 -94.67 20.96
N LYS A 31 44.93 -94.85 19.65
CA LYS A 31 44.27 -93.86 18.80
C LYS A 31 42.85 -93.53 19.26
N VAL A 32 42.07 -94.52 19.69
CA VAL A 32 40.71 -94.31 20.22
C VAL A 32 40.76 -93.51 21.52
N ARG A 33 41.67 -93.84 22.45
CA ARG A 33 41.84 -93.10 23.70
C ARG A 33 42.30 -91.66 23.45
N GLU A 34 43.25 -91.46 22.54
CA GLU A 34 43.73 -90.14 22.11
C GLU A 34 42.60 -89.33 21.46
N SER A 35 41.83 -89.92 20.56
CA SER A 35 40.68 -89.29 19.90
C SER A 35 39.57 -88.93 20.88
N ALA A 36 39.27 -89.81 21.84
CA ALA A 36 38.32 -89.52 22.90
C ALA A 36 38.79 -88.35 23.80
N GLY A 37 40.09 -88.28 24.10
CA GLY A 37 40.69 -87.15 24.81
C GLY A 37 40.60 -85.84 24.02
N ASN A 38 40.87 -85.89 22.71
CA ASN A 38 40.75 -84.74 21.81
C ASN A 38 39.30 -84.26 21.69
N ILE A 39 38.34 -85.17 21.56
CA ILE A 39 36.90 -84.84 21.53
C ILE A 39 36.47 -84.21 22.85
N PHE A 40 36.92 -84.76 23.98
CA PHE A 40 36.59 -84.20 25.29
C PHE A 40 37.15 -82.78 25.45
N ASN A 41 38.41 -82.56 25.11
CA ASN A 41 39.04 -81.23 25.17
C ASN A 41 38.36 -80.24 24.21
N LEU A 42 38.08 -80.67 22.97
CA LEU A 42 37.42 -79.83 21.99
C LEU A 42 35.99 -79.47 22.43
N SER A 43 35.25 -80.41 23.03
CA SER A 43 33.92 -80.14 23.59
C SER A 43 33.96 -79.11 24.73
N GLN A 44 35.00 -79.15 25.57
CA GLN A 44 35.19 -78.14 26.63
C GLN A 44 35.49 -76.77 26.03
N THR A 45 36.38 -76.68 25.04
CA THR A 45 36.67 -75.42 24.34
C THR A 45 35.44 -74.86 23.64
N LEU A 46 34.66 -75.72 22.97
CA LEU A 46 33.46 -75.30 22.25
C LEU A 46 32.35 -74.82 23.21
N LEU A 47 32.26 -75.44 24.39
CA LEU A 47 31.37 -74.99 25.45
C LEU A 47 31.77 -73.61 26.01
N ASP A 48 33.07 -73.39 26.20
CA ASP A 48 33.60 -72.11 26.71
C ASP A 48 33.36 -70.99 25.69
N GLU A 49 33.67 -71.24 24.41
CA GLU A 49 33.44 -70.28 23.32
C GLU A 49 31.94 -69.98 23.12
N ALA A 50 31.08 -71.01 23.21
CA ALA A 50 29.63 -70.85 23.13
C ALA A 50 29.09 -70.04 24.33
N SER A 51 29.64 -70.25 25.52
CA SER A 51 29.27 -69.51 26.73
C SER A 51 29.70 -68.04 26.63
N HIS A 52 30.90 -67.79 26.11
CA HIS A 52 31.38 -66.44 25.81
C HIS A 52 30.47 -65.73 24.79
N LEU A 53 30.10 -66.40 23.70
CA LEU A 53 29.20 -65.84 22.70
C LEU A 53 27.80 -65.57 23.28
N ALA A 54 27.25 -66.49 24.07
CA ALA A 54 25.97 -66.31 24.75
C ALA A 54 25.99 -65.09 25.69
N THR A 55 27.04 -64.96 26.50
CA THR A 55 27.24 -63.83 27.41
C THR A 55 27.41 -62.51 26.65
N ALA A 56 28.13 -62.53 25.52
CA ALA A 56 28.29 -61.35 24.66
C ALA A 56 26.95 -60.90 24.05
N PHE A 57 26.09 -61.82 23.60
CA PHE A 57 24.74 -61.51 23.12
C PHE A 57 23.83 -60.96 24.22
N GLU A 58 23.90 -61.53 25.43
CA GLU A 58 23.13 -61.06 26.58
C GLU A 58 23.53 -59.62 26.97
N ASN A 59 24.84 -59.32 26.99
CA ASN A 59 25.33 -57.95 27.22
C ASN A 59 24.94 -56.97 26.11
N LEU A 60 24.91 -57.42 24.85
CA LEU A 60 24.42 -56.60 23.72
C LEU A 60 22.92 -56.31 23.85
N ALA A 61 22.14 -57.26 24.37
CA ALA A 61 20.71 -57.09 24.65
C ALA A 61 20.48 -56.07 25.78
N GLY A 62 21.33 -56.07 26.83
CA GLY A 62 21.31 -55.05 27.89
C GLY A 62 21.56 -53.63 27.36
N GLY A 63 22.48 -53.46 26.40
CA GLY A 63 22.77 -52.18 25.76
C GLY A 63 21.65 -51.60 24.88
N ARG A 64 20.76 -52.44 24.34
CA ARG A 64 19.59 -51.98 23.57
C ARG A 64 18.59 -51.20 24.42
N SER A 65 18.40 -51.59 25.68
CA SER A 65 17.48 -50.88 26.58
C SER A 65 17.90 -49.42 26.79
N VAL A 66 19.20 -49.16 26.89
CA VAL A 66 19.74 -47.79 27.05
C VAL A 66 19.48 -46.94 25.79
N ASN A 67 19.68 -47.51 24.60
CA ASN A 67 19.42 -46.81 23.34
C ASN A 67 17.91 -46.57 23.10
N THR A 68 17.06 -47.55 23.44
CA THR A 68 15.60 -47.43 23.34
C THR A 68 15.05 -46.38 24.31
N ILE A 69 15.53 -46.35 25.56
CA ILE A 69 15.15 -45.31 26.54
C ILE A 69 15.61 -43.92 26.06
N GLY A 70 16.83 -43.80 25.53
CA GLY A 70 17.34 -42.54 24.95
C GLY A 70 16.45 -42.02 23.82
N GLY A 71 15.96 -42.90 22.93
CA GLY A 71 15.03 -42.54 21.86
C GLY A 71 13.70 -41.99 22.37
N TYR A 72 13.12 -42.59 23.41
CA TYR A 72 11.89 -42.07 24.02
C TYR A 72 12.10 -40.71 24.70
N VAL A 73 13.23 -40.51 25.39
CA VAL A 73 13.56 -39.22 26.01
C VAL A 73 13.72 -38.13 24.95
N LEU A 74 14.44 -38.40 23.86
CA LEU A 74 14.58 -37.45 22.75
C LEU A 74 13.25 -37.17 22.06
N GLY A 75 12.41 -38.20 21.87
CA GLY A 75 11.06 -38.05 21.31
C GLY A 75 10.17 -37.17 22.19
N LEU A 76 10.18 -37.37 23.50
CA LEU A 76 9.44 -36.52 24.45
C LEU A 76 9.96 -35.09 24.46
N LEU A 77 11.28 -34.88 24.42
CA LEU A 77 11.87 -33.54 24.31
C LEU A 77 11.48 -32.84 23.01
N ALA A 78 11.45 -33.55 21.88
CA ALA A 78 11.00 -33.01 20.60
C ALA A 78 9.52 -32.62 20.65
N LEU A 79 8.65 -33.48 21.21
CA LEU A 79 7.22 -33.18 21.38
C LEU A 79 6.99 -31.99 22.31
N MET A 80 7.69 -31.94 23.45
CA MET A 80 7.63 -30.81 24.38
C MET A 80 8.08 -29.51 23.71
N SER A 81 9.12 -29.57 22.87
CA SER A 81 9.60 -28.40 22.13
C SER A 81 8.56 -27.91 21.11
N ILE A 82 7.90 -28.81 20.39
CA ILE A 82 6.83 -28.47 19.44
C ILE A 82 5.66 -27.81 20.17
N ILE A 83 5.22 -28.40 21.29
CA ILE A 83 4.13 -27.84 22.11
C ILE A 83 4.51 -26.46 22.62
N LEU A 84 5.73 -26.28 23.10
CA LEU A 84 6.23 -25.00 23.61
C LEU A 84 6.22 -23.93 22.50
N ILE A 85 6.73 -24.25 21.31
CA ILE A 85 6.73 -23.35 20.15
C ILE A 85 5.29 -22.97 19.77
N GLY A 86 4.38 -23.95 19.70
CA GLY A 86 2.97 -23.69 19.39
C GLY A 86 2.32 -22.74 20.38
N LEU A 87 2.57 -22.93 21.68
CA LEU A 87 2.03 -22.04 22.73
C LEU A 87 2.62 -20.62 22.66
N VAL A 88 3.92 -20.48 22.40
CA VAL A 88 4.58 -19.18 22.23
C VAL A 88 4.01 -18.46 21.00
N MET A 89 3.89 -19.16 19.88
CA MET A 89 3.37 -18.62 18.63
C MET A 89 1.93 -18.12 18.77
N VAL A 90 1.05 -18.90 19.41
CA VAL A 90 -0.35 -18.50 19.65
C VAL A 90 -0.44 -17.25 20.54
N ARG A 91 0.37 -17.19 21.61
CA ARG A 91 0.42 -16.02 22.49
C ARG A 91 0.91 -14.77 21.76
N GLU A 92 1.98 -14.91 20.97
CA GLU A 92 2.54 -13.80 20.22
C GLU A 92 1.58 -13.30 19.13
N THR A 93 0.93 -14.22 18.41
CA THR A 93 -0.06 -13.90 17.38
C THR A 93 -1.24 -13.16 17.99
N ASN A 94 -1.78 -13.63 19.12
CA ASN A 94 -2.87 -12.93 19.80
C ASN A 94 -2.45 -11.53 20.27
N ARG A 95 -1.23 -11.36 20.80
CA ARG A 95 -0.72 -10.04 21.19
C ARG A 95 -0.66 -9.09 19.99
N GLN A 96 -0.07 -9.54 18.87
CA GLN A 96 0.03 -8.73 17.66
C GLN A 96 -1.34 -8.40 17.06
N LEU A 97 -2.28 -9.35 17.09
CA LEU A 97 -3.67 -9.12 16.67
C LEU A 97 -4.35 -8.05 17.51
N HIS A 98 -4.19 -8.09 18.84
CA HIS A 98 -4.76 -7.06 19.71
C HIS A 98 -4.13 -5.69 19.48
N GLU A 99 -2.81 -5.59 19.35
CA GLU A 99 -2.13 -4.31 19.06
C GLU A 99 -2.56 -3.74 17.70
N THR A 100 -2.68 -4.60 16.69
CA THR A 100 -3.11 -4.20 15.34
C THR A 100 -4.58 -3.79 15.33
N ALA A 101 -5.44 -4.53 16.03
CA ALA A 101 -6.86 -4.21 16.17
C ALA A 101 -7.06 -2.87 16.87
N GLN A 102 -6.33 -2.61 17.97
CA GLN A 102 -6.39 -1.33 18.68
C GLN A 102 -5.91 -0.15 17.82
N LYS A 103 -4.82 -0.31 17.07
CA LYS A 103 -4.36 0.72 16.12
C LYS A 103 -5.39 0.98 15.05
N ASN A 104 -6.00 -0.08 14.50
CA ASN A 104 -7.02 0.04 13.46
C ASN A 104 -8.28 0.73 14.00
N GLU A 105 -8.74 0.38 15.19
CA GLU A 105 -9.87 1.01 15.86
C GLU A 105 -9.61 2.50 16.13
N ARG A 106 -8.43 2.85 16.66
CA ARG A 106 -8.03 4.25 16.85
C ARG A 106 -7.99 5.03 15.53
N ASN A 107 -7.42 4.43 14.48
CA ASN A 107 -7.38 5.05 13.16
C ASN A 107 -8.79 5.26 12.57
N GLN A 108 -9.67 4.28 12.68
CA GLN A 108 -11.06 4.41 12.22
C GLN A 108 -11.82 5.49 12.98
N ASN A 109 -11.65 5.56 14.31
CA ASN A 109 -12.25 6.62 15.12
C ASN A 109 -11.70 8.00 14.75
N ALA A 110 -10.39 8.12 14.50
CA ALA A 110 -9.77 9.37 14.07
C ALA A 110 -10.25 9.81 12.67
N ILE A 111 -10.50 8.85 11.77
CA ILE A 111 -11.08 9.12 10.45
C ILE A 111 -12.54 9.57 10.58
N MET A 112 -13.37 8.87 11.35
CA MET A 112 -14.77 9.25 11.55
C MET A 112 -14.90 10.63 12.17
N ARG A 113 -14.11 10.92 13.21
CA ARG A 113 -14.06 12.26 13.82
C ARG A 113 -13.68 13.33 12.79
N LEU A 114 -12.67 13.06 11.96
CA LEU A 114 -12.27 14.00 10.92
C LEU A 114 -13.38 14.19 9.87
N LEU A 115 -14.06 13.11 9.47
CA LEU A 115 -15.17 13.19 8.50
C LEU A 115 -16.33 14.01 9.07
N ASP A 116 -16.68 13.82 10.33
CA ASP A 116 -17.73 14.60 11.02
C ASP A 116 -17.32 16.09 11.14
N GLU A 117 -16.05 16.37 11.45
CA GLU A 117 -15.53 17.75 11.59
C GLU A 117 -15.51 18.53 10.25
N ILE A 118 -15.51 17.84 9.11
CA ILE A 118 -15.47 18.46 7.78
C ILE A 118 -16.77 18.27 7.01
N GLU A 119 -17.82 17.70 7.62
CA GLU A 119 -19.11 17.47 6.96
C GLU A 119 -19.71 18.80 6.48
N ASP A 120 -19.76 19.81 7.35
CA ASP A 120 -20.30 21.13 7.05
C ASP A 120 -19.48 21.89 5.98
N LEU A 121 -18.21 21.52 5.80
CA LEU A 121 -17.38 22.09 4.72
C LEU A 121 -17.93 21.72 3.34
N ALA A 122 -18.54 20.54 3.20
CA ALA A 122 -19.18 20.12 1.95
C ALA A 122 -20.39 21.00 1.59
N ASP A 123 -21.07 21.55 2.60
CA ASP A 123 -22.16 22.52 2.43
C ASP A 123 -21.66 23.97 2.24
N GLY A 124 -20.34 24.16 2.22
CA GLY A 124 -19.70 25.45 2.00
C GLY A 124 -19.55 26.29 3.27
N ASP A 125 -19.74 25.71 4.45
CA ASP A 125 -19.41 26.39 5.70
C ASP A 125 -17.89 26.45 5.86
N LEU A 126 -17.31 27.55 5.41
CA LEU A 126 -15.90 27.82 5.59
C LEU A 126 -15.56 28.25 7.01
N THR A 127 -16.48 28.31 7.98
CA THR A 127 -16.16 28.70 9.38
C THR A 127 -15.65 27.53 10.23
N VAL A 128 -15.83 26.29 9.74
CA VAL A 128 -15.36 25.09 10.44
C VAL A 128 -13.84 24.99 10.47
N THR A 129 -13.32 24.20 11.40
CA THR A 129 -11.89 23.93 11.56
C THR A 129 -11.71 22.51 12.05
N ALA A 130 -10.96 21.71 11.31
CA ALA A 130 -10.63 20.35 11.70
C ALA A 130 -9.59 20.36 12.83
N SER A 131 -9.77 19.50 13.83
CA SER A 131 -8.88 19.40 14.98
C SER A 131 -7.56 18.73 14.59
N VAL A 132 -6.45 19.45 14.71
CA VAL A 132 -5.11 18.89 14.44
C VAL A 132 -4.62 18.10 15.66
N THR A 133 -4.69 16.77 15.58
CA THR A 133 -4.22 15.84 16.61
C THR A 133 -2.93 15.13 16.18
N GLU A 134 -2.19 14.53 17.13
CA GLU A 134 -1.01 13.69 16.82
C GLU A 134 -1.37 12.32 16.18
N ASP A 135 -2.66 12.03 16.04
CA ASP A 135 -3.16 10.81 15.40
C ASP A 135 -2.83 10.76 13.89
N PHE A 136 -3.03 9.60 13.27
CA PHE A 136 -2.77 9.35 11.84
C PHE A 136 -3.39 10.40 10.89
N THR A 137 -4.51 11.02 11.27
CA THR A 137 -5.24 12.00 10.46
C THR A 137 -4.81 13.45 10.69
N GLY A 138 -3.90 13.74 11.62
CA GLY A 138 -3.50 15.10 11.97
C GLY A 138 -2.98 15.94 10.80
N THR A 139 -2.10 15.37 9.98
CA THR A 139 -1.58 16.05 8.77
C THR A 139 -2.64 16.27 7.71
N ILE A 140 -3.66 15.40 7.66
CA ILE A 140 -4.81 15.57 6.75
C ILE A 140 -5.67 16.74 7.24
N ALA A 141 -5.96 16.81 8.53
CA ALA A 141 -6.68 17.93 9.14
C ALA A 141 -5.97 19.27 8.86
N ASP A 142 -4.64 19.32 9.00
CA ASP A 142 -3.84 20.51 8.70
C ASP A 142 -3.96 20.94 7.22
N SER A 143 -3.86 19.97 6.30
CA SER A 143 -4.01 20.23 4.85
C SER A 143 -5.42 20.73 4.48
N ILE A 144 -6.45 20.22 5.17
CA ILE A 144 -7.83 20.68 5.01
C ILE A 144 -7.98 22.11 5.53
N ASN A 145 -7.51 22.40 6.74
CA ASN A 145 -7.56 23.75 7.31
C ASN A 145 -6.87 24.77 6.41
N TYR A 146 -5.68 24.44 5.89
CA TYR A 146 -5.00 25.28 4.91
C TYR A 146 -5.86 25.54 3.67
N SER A 147 -6.52 24.51 3.15
CA SER A 147 -7.41 24.64 1.99
C SER A 147 -8.62 25.52 2.30
N VAL A 148 -9.21 25.39 3.50
CA VAL A 148 -10.31 26.25 3.98
C VAL A 148 -9.86 27.71 4.05
N ASP A 149 -8.67 27.99 4.57
CA ASP A 149 -8.14 29.36 4.62
C ASP A 149 -7.94 29.96 3.22
N GLN A 150 -7.42 29.17 2.27
CA GLN A 150 -7.31 29.62 0.88
C GLN A 150 -8.68 29.89 0.24
N LEU A 151 -9.70 29.09 0.57
CA LEU A 151 -11.06 29.33 0.11
C LEU A 151 -11.67 30.59 0.75
N ARG A 152 -11.41 30.86 2.04
CA ARG A 152 -11.83 32.09 2.71
C ARG A 152 -11.23 33.31 2.04
N ASP A 153 -9.93 33.29 1.75
CA ASP A 153 -9.23 34.38 1.06
C ASP A 153 -9.80 34.63 -0.35
N LEU A 154 -10.11 33.54 -1.06
CA LEU A 154 -10.75 33.61 -2.38
C LEU A 154 -12.14 34.27 -2.28
N VAL A 155 -12.99 33.82 -1.35
CA VAL A 155 -14.33 34.39 -1.15
C VAL A 155 -14.26 35.85 -0.72
N ALA A 156 -13.32 36.21 0.15
CA ALA A 156 -13.09 37.61 0.54
C ALA A 156 -12.70 38.47 -0.66
N THR A 157 -11.83 37.97 -1.53
CA THR A 157 -11.42 38.65 -2.77
C THR A 157 -12.58 38.82 -3.74
N ILE A 158 -13.43 37.79 -3.89
CA ILE A 158 -14.64 37.84 -4.71
C ILE A 158 -15.60 38.93 -4.19
N ASN A 159 -15.85 38.97 -2.88
CA ASN A 159 -16.73 39.97 -2.27
C ASN A 159 -16.19 41.39 -2.45
N LEU A 160 -14.88 41.59 -2.26
CA LEU A 160 -14.23 42.87 -2.48
C LEU A 160 -14.37 43.31 -3.95
N THR A 161 -14.10 42.41 -4.89
CA THR A 161 -14.22 42.68 -6.32
C THR A 161 -15.67 42.99 -6.71
N ALA A 162 -16.64 42.25 -6.18
CA ALA A 162 -18.06 42.50 -6.41
C ALA A 162 -18.48 43.89 -5.90
N GLY A 163 -17.96 44.31 -4.74
CA GLY A 163 -18.17 45.67 -4.21
C GLY A 163 -17.60 46.76 -5.12
N GLN A 164 -16.38 46.55 -5.64
CA GLN A 164 -15.76 47.48 -6.60
C GLN A 164 -16.56 47.58 -7.90
N VAL A 165 -17.03 46.45 -8.43
CA VAL A 165 -17.89 46.42 -9.63
C VAL A 165 -19.21 47.16 -9.37
N ALA A 166 -19.85 46.94 -8.21
CA ALA A 166 -21.08 47.64 -7.86
C ALA A 166 -20.88 49.16 -7.79
N ALA A 167 -19.78 49.62 -7.20
CA ALA A 167 -19.43 51.05 -7.15
C ALA A 167 -19.18 51.63 -8.55
N ALA A 168 -18.43 50.92 -9.41
CA ALA A 168 -18.17 51.34 -10.78
C ALA A 168 -19.46 51.43 -11.62
N VAL A 169 -20.41 50.52 -11.39
CA VAL A 169 -21.73 50.56 -12.04
C VAL A 169 -22.53 51.80 -11.59
N GLN A 170 -22.50 52.15 -10.31
CA GLN A 170 -23.17 53.36 -9.80
C GLN A 170 -22.56 54.64 -10.40
N GLU A 171 -21.23 54.73 -10.50
CA GLU A 171 -20.55 55.85 -11.14
C GLU A 171 -20.88 55.96 -12.63
N THR A 172 -20.90 54.81 -13.33
CA THR A 172 -21.29 54.74 -14.75
C THR A 172 -22.75 55.18 -14.94
N GLN A 173 -23.65 54.77 -14.06
CA GLN A 173 -25.06 55.18 -14.09
C GLN A 173 -25.21 56.69 -13.90
N ALA A 174 -24.50 57.28 -12.92
CA ALA A 174 -24.50 58.72 -12.71
C ALA A 174 -23.98 59.48 -13.94
N THR A 175 -22.88 58.99 -14.53
CA THR A 175 -22.32 59.56 -15.77
C THR A 175 -23.30 59.48 -16.93
N ALA A 176 -23.98 58.34 -17.11
CA ALA A 176 -25.00 58.17 -18.14
C ALA A 176 -26.19 59.12 -17.95
N MET A 177 -26.63 59.34 -16.70
CA MET A 177 -27.69 60.32 -16.40
C MET A 177 -27.25 61.76 -16.72
N HIS A 178 -26.04 62.15 -16.34
CA HIS A 178 -25.50 63.45 -16.68
C HIS A 178 -25.36 63.65 -18.20
N LEU A 179 -24.89 62.62 -18.91
CA LEU A 179 -24.78 62.66 -20.37
C LEU A 179 -26.15 62.79 -21.04
N ALA A 180 -27.17 62.09 -20.55
CA ALA A 180 -28.54 62.20 -21.05
C ALA A 180 -29.10 63.63 -20.83
N GLN A 181 -28.90 64.21 -19.65
CA GLN A 181 -29.31 65.59 -19.37
C GLN A 181 -28.58 66.61 -20.24
N ALA A 182 -27.26 66.45 -20.43
CA ALA A 182 -26.48 67.31 -21.30
C ALA A 182 -26.92 67.19 -22.77
N SER A 183 -27.24 65.98 -23.22
CA SER A 183 -27.73 65.72 -24.58
C SER A 183 -29.10 66.36 -24.82
N GLU A 184 -30.00 66.31 -23.83
CA GLU A 184 -31.30 67.00 -23.88
C GLU A 184 -31.12 68.52 -23.98
N HIS A 185 -30.23 69.09 -23.15
CA HIS A 185 -29.93 70.52 -23.21
C HIS A 185 -29.32 70.93 -24.56
N GLN A 186 -28.41 70.11 -25.10
CA GLN A 186 -27.82 70.34 -26.40
C GLN A 186 -28.87 70.28 -27.53
N ALA A 187 -29.81 69.33 -27.47
CA ALA A 187 -30.90 69.25 -28.43
C ALA A 187 -31.79 70.50 -28.41
N GLN A 188 -32.10 71.01 -27.21
CA GLN A 188 -32.84 72.26 -27.03
C GLN A 188 -32.08 73.46 -27.63
N GLN A 189 -30.79 73.60 -27.35
CA GLN A 189 -29.95 74.67 -27.91
C GLN A 189 -29.86 74.60 -29.45
N ILE A 190 -29.77 73.38 -30.02
CA ILE A 190 -29.81 73.19 -31.48
C ILE A 190 -31.15 73.65 -32.06
N SER A 191 -32.27 73.35 -31.38
CA SER A 191 -33.59 73.81 -31.79
C SER A 191 -33.70 75.34 -31.79
N GLU A 192 -33.24 75.99 -30.72
CA GLU A 192 -33.22 77.46 -30.61
C GLU A 192 -32.33 78.12 -31.67
N ALA A 193 -31.14 77.57 -31.91
CA ALA A 193 -30.26 78.02 -32.97
C ALA A 193 -30.90 77.87 -34.36
N SER A 194 -31.60 76.76 -34.61
CA SER A 194 -32.31 76.52 -35.87
C SER A 194 -33.43 77.54 -36.10
N THR A 195 -34.20 77.87 -35.05
CA THR A 195 -35.21 78.93 -35.11
C THR A 195 -34.57 80.29 -35.43
N SER A 196 -33.47 80.63 -34.75
CA SER A 196 -32.75 81.89 -34.98
C SER A 196 -32.20 81.98 -36.41
N ILE A 197 -31.70 80.87 -36.96
CA ILE A 197 -31.25 80.79 -38.36
C ILE A 197 -32.43 81.01 -39.33
N ASN A 198 -33.60 80.44 -39.04
CA ASN A 198 -34.79 80.64 -39.85
C ASN A 198 -35.27 82.11 -39.82
N GLU A 199 -35.24 82.76 -38.66
CA GLU A 199 -35.53 84.20 -38.54
C GLU A 199 -34.52 85.06 -39.31
N MET A 200 -33.22 84.72 -39.24
CA MET A 200 -32.19 85.41 -40.03
C MET A 200 -32.43 85.24 -41.53
N ALA A 201 -32.82 84.05 -42.00
CA ALA A 201 -33.14 83.82 -43.40
C ALA A 201 -34.31 84.70 -43.87
N GLN A 202 -35.40 84.76 -43.08
CA GLN A 202 -36.53 85.64 -43.37
C GLN A 202 -36.13 87.13 -43.39
N SER A 203 -35.28 87.56 -42.47
CA SER A 203 -34.77 88.93 -42.46
C SER A 203 -33.91 89.23 -43.69
N ILE A 204 -33.10 88.28 -44.17
CA ILE A 204 -32.31 88.42 -45.40
C ILE A 204 -33.24 88.55 -46.61
N ASP A 205 -34.28 87.71 -46.70
CA ASP A 205 -35.28 87.79 -47.78
C ASP A 205 -35.97 89.16 -47.78
N GLN A 206 -36.35 89.67 -46.60
CA GLN A 206 -36.96 91.00 -46.47
C GLN A 206 -36.01 92.13 -46.88
N VAL A 207 -34.74 92.08 -46.46
CA VAL A 207 -33.73 93.08 -46.85
C VAL A 207 -33.47 93.03 -48.35
N SER A 208 -33.41 91.83 -48.94
CA SER A 208 -33.26 91.62 -50.37
C SER A 208 -34.44 92.21 -51.16
N ALA A 209 -35.67 91.99 -50.70
CA ALA A 209 -36.87 92.57 -51.29
C ALA A 209 -36.87 94.11 -51.23
N ASN A 210 -36.52 94.69 -50.07
CA ASN A 210 -36.41 96.14 -49.89
C ASN A 210 -35.33 96.76 -50.80
N ALA A 211 -34.20 96.05 -50.99
CA ALA A 211 -33.12 96.48 -51.88
C ALA A 211 -33.56 96.44 -53.36
N ALA A 212 -34.28 95.40 -53.78
CA ALA A 212 -34.83 95.29 -55.13
C ALA A 212 -35.86 96.40 -55.41
N GLU A 213 -36.76 96.68 -54.46
CA GLU A 213 -37.70 97.80 -54.55
C GLU A 213 -36.96 99.15 -54.66
N SER A 214 -35.96 99.37 -53.81
CA SER A 214 -35.12 100.59 -53.85
C SER A 214 -34.42 100.76 -55.20
N SER A 215 -33.90 99.68 -55.79
CA SER A 215 -33.30 99.70 -57.12
C SER A 215 -34.31 100.06 -58.20
N ALA A 216 -35.52 99.49 -58.16
CA ALA A 216 -36.59 99.80 -59.10
C ALA A 216 -37.04 101.27 -59.01
N VAL A 217 -37.14 101.83 -57.80
CA VAL A 217 -37.44 103.25 -57.57
C VAL A 217 -36.33 104.14 -58.12
N ALA A 218 -35.06 103.76 -57.94
CA ALA A 218 -33.93 104.49 -58.50
C ALA A 218 -33.95 104.49 -60.03
N GLU A 219 -34.18 103.34 -60.68
CA GLU A 219 -34.36 103.25 -62.14
C GLU A 219 -35.51 104.13 -62.63
N ARG A 220 -36.67 104.07 -61.97
CA ARG A 220 -37.83 104.92 -62.27
C ARG A 220 -37.48 106.40 -62.16
N SER A 221 -36.71 106.79 -61.15
CA SER A 221 -36.29 108.18 -60.92
C SER A 221 -35.36 108.67 -62.04
N VAL A 222 -34.43 107.82 -62.49
CA VAL A 222 -33.57 108.12 -63.65
C VAL A 222 -34.38 108.25 -64.93
N GLU A 223 -35.35 107.35 -65.17
CA GLU A 223 -36.23 107.42 -66.34
C GLU A 223 -37.04 108.73 -66.36
N ILE A 224 -37.60 109.12 -65.21
CA ILE A 224 -38.34 110.38 -65.07
C ILE A 224 -37.42 111.60 -65.30
N ALA A 225 -36.21 111.60 -64.73
CA ALA A 225 -35.26 112.68 -64.93
C ALA A 225 -34.84 112.83 -66.40
N ASN A 226 -34.61 111.72 -67.11
CA ASN A 226 -34.31 111.72 -68.54
C ASN A 226 -35.47 112.26 -69.38
N LYS A 227 -36.70 111.82 -69.12
CA LYS A 227 -37.90 112.36 -69.78
C LYS A 227 -38.04 113.86 -69.53
N GLY A 228 -37.80 114.30 -68.29
CA GLY A 228 -37.81 115.73 -67.93
C GLY A 228 -36.80 116.56 -68.73
N ASN A 229 -35.62 116.01 -69.02
CA ASN A 229 -34.58 116.67 -69.83
C ASN A 229 -34.95 116.78 -71.32
N GLU A 230 -35.82 115.91 -71.85
CA GLU A 230 -36.32 116.01 -73.23
C GLU A 230 -37.43 117.06 -73.41
N VAL A 231 -38.08 117.52 -72.32
CA VAL A 231 -39.19 118.50 -72.38
C VAL A 231 -38.73 119.96 -72.26
N VAL A 232 -37.43 120.21 -72.11
CA VAL A 232 -36.82 121.55 -71.96
C VAL A 232 -35.99 121.87 -73.19
#